data_AF-A0A4R6V616-F1
#
_entry.id   AF-A0A4R6V616-F1
#
_cell.length_a   1.000
_cell.length_b   1.000
_cell.length_c   1.000
_cell.angle_alpha   90.00
_cell.angle_beta   90.00
_cell.angle_gamma   90.00
#
_symmetry.space_group_name_H-M   'P 1'
#
loop_
_entity.id
_entity.type
_entity.pdbx_description
1 polymer ?
#
loop_
_entity_poly.entity_id
_entity_poly.type
_entity_poly.pdbx_seq_one_letter_code
_entity_poly.pdbx_strand_id
1 'polypeptide(L)'
;MTQPTNRHGEPPNPDTTDTPRQHDQEGRAPGPYAPAGRDEQGDPVPSVPHEGLLGRIGTALVGGEAVVLAVVGVAGLVTSWGAGFTEQVPDTVLALRLNPAHSVLLLVTALLGALSLTSRTRLRFFAGGQAVVYLLLFVFGTAYAVNTGTATFLALNTPDHVLHGVLAVLGFVVVMITSARIVEPPPGSLPYPGAIPRDDGRYPEEGPTPASPEPSRDSGRNAGRTGPHPDER
;
A
#
# COMPACT_ATOMS: atom_id res chain seq x y z
N MET A 1 -61.06 -15.23 -18.05
CA MET A 1 -60.16 -15.06 -16.90
C MET A 1 -60.05 -13.57 -16.64
N THR A 2 -60.75 -13.08 -15.63
CA THR A 2 -60.94 -11.64 -15.35
C THR A 2 -60.14 -11.28 -14.11
N GLN A 3 -59.25 -10.29 -14.21
CA GLN A 3 -58.48 -9.80 -13.06
C GLN A 3 -59.40 -9.08 -12.07
N PRO A 4 -59.19 -9.24 -10.75
CA PRO A 4 -59.95 -8.52 -9.75
C PRO A 4 -59.56 -7.04 -9.76
N THR A 5 -60.56 -6.17 -9.92
CA THR A 5 -60.43 -4.71 -9.74
C THR A 5 -60.86 -4.33 -8.33
N ASN A 6 -60.25 -3.28 -7.77
CA ASN A 6 -60.72 -2.69 -6.52
C ASN A 6 -62.06 -1.98 -6.72
N ARG A 7 -62.81 -1.80 -5.62
CA ARG A 7 -64.23 -1.36 -5.56
C ARG A 7 -64.57 -0.02 -6.23
N HIS A 8 -63.57 0.71 -6.73
CA HIS A 8 -63.73 2.02 -7.37
C HIS A 8 -63.28 2.09 -8.84
N GLY A 9 -62.87 0.98 -9.46
CA GLY A 9 -62.65 0.94 -10.91
C GLY A 9 -61.40 1.68 -11.44
N GLU A 10 -60.54 2.19 -10.56
CA GLU A 10 -59.24 2.77 -10.95
C GLU A 10 -58.14 1.70 -11.01
N PRO A 11 -57.24 1.76 -12.01
CA PRO A 11 -56.05 0.91 -12.05
C PRO A 11 -55.13 1.23 -10.85
N PRO A 12 -54.46 0.22 -10.27
CA PRO A 12 -53.55 0.43 -9.14
C PRO A 12 -52.44 1.40 -9.55
N ASN A 13 -52.38 2.55 -8.86
CA ASN A 13 -51.33 3.53 -9.01
C ASN A 13 -50.02 2.93 -8.43
N PRO A 14 -48.97 2.71 -9.23
CA PRO A 14 -47.68 2.30 -8.69
C PRO A 14 -47.14 3.46 -7.85
N ASP A 15 -47.01 3.23 -6.55
CA ASP A 15 -46.40 4.18 -5.63
C ASP A 15 -45.05 4.65 -6.19
N THR A 16 -44.95 5.96 -6.45
CA THR A 16 -43.73 6.63 -6.93
C THR A 16 -42.70 6.87 -5.82
N THR A 17 -42.90 6.25 -4.66
CA THR A 17 -41.93 6.21 -3.55
C THR A 17 -41.14 4.91 -3.60
N ASP A 18 -40.54 4.66 -4.75
CA ASP A 18 -39.47 3.68 -4.93
C ASP A 18 -38.33 4.03 -3.95
N THR A 19 -38.32 3.37 -2.80
CA THR A 19 -37.09 3.08 -2.08
C THR A 19 -36.75 1.63 -2.38
N PRO A 20 -35.92 1.34 -3.40
CA PRO A 20 -35.59 -0.02 -3.84
C PRO A 20 -34.81 -0.87 -2.82
N ARG A 21 -34.75 -0.45 -1.55
CA ARG A 21 -33.90 -1.06 -0.52
C ARG A 21 -34.66 -1.83 0.55
N GLN A 22 -35.98 -1.67 0.66
CA GLN A 22 -36.69 -2.23 1.81
C GLN A 22 -37.21 -3.65 1.60
N HIS A 23 -37.45 -4.08 0.36
CA HIS A 23 -37.96 -5.42 0.07
C HIS A 23 -36.93 -6.55 0.11
N ASP A 24 -35.63 -6.25 0.18
CA ASP A 24 -34.57 -7.27 0.22
C ASP A 24 -34.14 -7.68 1.64
N GLN A 25 -34.63 -7.00 2.69
CA GLN A 25 -34.19 -7.24 4.07
C GLN A 25 -35.08 -8.18 4.89
N GLU A 26 -36.37 -8.31 4.58
CA GLU A 26 -37.31 -9.00 5.48
C GLU A 26 -37.45 -10.52 5.24
N GLY A 27 -36.77 -11.10 4.25
CA GLY A 27 -36.97 -12.50 3.84
C GLY A 27 -35.79 -13.45 3.98
N ARG A 28 -34.57 -12.99 4.26
CA ARG A 28 -33.41 -13.89 4.44
C ARG A 28 -33.32 -14.31 5.89
N ALA A 29 -33.99 -15.42 6.23
CA ALA A 29 -33.57 -16.22 7.36
C ALA A 29 -32.05 -16.45 7.28
N PRO A 30 -31.29 -16.26 8.37
CA PRO A 30 -29.85 -16.49 8.39
C PRO A 30 -29.60 -17.97 8.10
N GLY A 31 -29.38 -18.28 6.82
CA GLY A 31 -28.87 -19.57 6.42
C GLY A 31 -27.47 -19.75 7.03
N PRO A 32 -27.03 -20.98 7.30
CA PRO A 32 -25.77 -21.28 8.00
C PRO A 32 -24.50 -20.94 7.21
N TYR A 33 -24.61 -20.12 6.16
CA TYR A 33 -23.53 -19.74 5.29
C TYR A 33 -23.42 -18.21 5.24
N ALA A 34 -22.73 -17.64 6.23
CA ALA A 34 -22.17 -16.31 6.05
C ALA A 34 -21.21 -16.37 4.84
N PRO A 35 -21.35 -15.47 3.85
CA PRO A 35 -20.43 -15.43 2.71
C PRO A 35 -19.00 -15.27 3.21
N ALA A 36 -18.07 -16.07 2.67
CA ALA A 36 -16.67 -16.05 3.10
C ALA A 36 -16.11 -14.61 3.08
N GLY A 37 -15.55 -14.18 4.22
CA GLY A 37 -15.04 -12.81 4.40
C GLY A 37 -16.03 -11.81 4.99
N ARG A 38 -17.23 -12.24 5.40
CA ARG A 38 -18.15 -11.45 6.25
C ARG A 38 -18.49 -12.19 7.54
N ASP A 39 -18.64 -11.45 8.63
CA ASP A 39 -19.05 -12.00 9.91
C ASP A 39 -20.54 -12.37 9.88
N GLU A 40 -21.05 -12.89 11.00
CA GLU A 40 -22.45 -13.27 11.15
C GLU A 40 -23.40 -12.06 11.03
N GLN A 41 -22.88 -10.84 11.16
CA GLN A 41 -23.59 -9.57 11.02
C GLN A 41 -23.55 -9.04 9.57
N GLY A 42 -22.80 -9.69 8.68
CA GLY A 42 -22.62 -9.27 7.30
C GLY A 42 -21.59 -8.16 7.12
N ASP A 43 -20.86 -7.81 8.18
CA ASP A 43 -19.74 -6.88 8.11
C ASP A 43 -18.50 -7.61 7.60
N PRO A 44 -17.64 -6.96 6.79
CA PRO A 44 -16.43 -7.59 6.30
C PRO A 44 -15.53 -8.00 7.48
N VAL A 45 -15.26 -9.31 7.62
CA VAL A 45 -14.32 -9.81 8.63
C VAL A 45 -12.97 -9.23 8.25
N PRO A 46 -12.30 -8.46 9.13
CA PRO A 46 -10.95 -8.01 8.85
C PRO A 46 -10.08 -9.23 8.59
N SER A 47 -9.54 -9.34 7.37
CA SER A 47 -8.72 -10.45 6.92
C SER A 47 -7.41 -10.51 7.71
N VAL A 48 -7.45 -11.17 8.86
CA VAL A 48 -6.35 -11.64 9.71
C VAL A 48 -5.32 -10.56 10.18
N PRO A 49 -4.94 -10.50 11.47
CA PRO A 49 -4.08 -9.45 12.05
C PRO A 49 -2.66 -9.27 11.46
N HIS A 50 -2.26 -10.07 10.47
CA HIS A 50 -0.92 -10.06 9.88
C HIS A 50 -0.65 -8.81 9.04
N GLU A 51 -1.70 -8.13 8.55
CA GLU A 51 -1.55 -6.80 7.94
C GLU A 51 -0.96 -5.77 8.92
N GLY A 52 -1.12 -6.02 10.24
CA GLY A 52 -0.60 -5.15 11.30
C GLY A 52 0.89 -5.33 11.58
N LEU A 53 1.43 -6.57 11.60
CA LEU A 53 2.78 -6.80 12.12
C LEU A 53 3.87 -6.27 11.18
N LEU A 54 3.81 -6.63 9.90
CA LEU A 54 4.77 -6.14 8.89
C LEU A 54 4.65 -4.63 8.69
N GLY A 55 3.42 -4.09 8.72
CA GLY A 55 3.18 -2.65 8.71
C GLY A 55 3.82 -1.94 9.90
N ARG A 56 3.62 -2.47 11.12
CA ARG A 56 4.21 -1.94 12.35
C ARG A 56 5.73 -2.01 12.35
N ILE A 57 6.32 -3.09 11.82
CA ILE A 57 7.78 -3.19 11.66
C ILE A 57 8.28 -2.09 10.71
N GLY A 58 7.64 -1.92 9.54
CA GLY A 58 8.01 -0.85 8.61
C GLY A 58 7.91 0.55 9.23
N THR A 59 6.82 0.83 9.95
CA THR A 59 6.63 2.10 10.68
C THR A 59 7.67 2.29 11.79
N ALA A 60 7.99 1.23 12.55
CA ALA A 60 8.98 1.28 13.62
C ALA A 60 10.40 1.50 13.08
N LEU A 61 10.75 0.87 11.96
CA LEU A 61 12.05 1.07 11.30
C LEU A 61 12.22 2.52 10.85
N VAL A 62 11.25 3.07 10.10
CA VAL A 62 11.32 4.45 9.62
C VAL A 62 11.23 5.46 10.77
N GLY A 63 10.42 5.18 11.79
CA GLY A 63 10.36 6.01 12.99
C GLY A 63 11.68 6.03 13.77
N GLY A 64 12.30 4.87 13.98
CA GLY A 64 13.60 4.75 14.63
C GLY A 64 14.70 5.44 13.85
N GLU A 65 14.72 5.24 12.52
CA GLU A 65 15.63 5.94 11.60
C GLU A 65 15.48 7.45 11.73
N ALA A 66 14.27 7.99 11.64
CA ALA A 66 14.02 9.43 11.72
C ALA A 66 14.53 10.03 13.03
N VAL A 67 14.35 9.33 14.16
CA VAL A 67 14.89 9.78 15.45
C VAL A 67 16.41 9.80 15.45
N VAL A 68 17.07 8.74 14.98
CA VAL A 68 18.53 8.66 14.92
C VAL A 68 19.09 9.76 14.02
N LEU A 69 18.55 9.91 12.81
CA LEU A 69 18.98 10.93 11.86
C LEU A 69 18.78 12.35 12.40
N ALA A 70 17.67 12.61 13.11
CA ALA A 70 17.44 13.89 13.76
C ALA A 70 18.49 14.18 14.84
N VAL A 71 18.78 13.22 15.72
CA VAL A 71 19.78 13.38 16.79
C VAL A 71 21.16 13.62 16.19
N VAL A 72 21.57 12.84 15.20
CA VAL A 72 22.88 12.98 14.53
C VAL A 72 22.95 14.32 13.78
N GLY A 73 21.89 14.73 13.08
CA GLY A 73 21.84 16.01 12.37
C GLY A 73 21.91 17.22 13.32
N VAL A 74 21.19 17.19 14.44
CA VAL A 74 21.30 18.26 15.46
C VAL A 74 22.70 18.29 16.06
N ALA A 75 23.26 17.13 16.44
CA ALA A 75 24.61 17.05 16.99
C ALA A 75 25.65 17.59 15.99
N GLY A 76 25.53 17.24 14.71
CA GLY A 76 26.38 17.76 13.64
C GLY A 76 26.33 19.27 13.49
N LEU A 77 25.14 19.88 13.56
CA LEU A 77 25.00 21.35 13.54
C LEU A 77 25.65 22.02 14.77
N VAL A 78 25.52 21.39 15.94
CA VAL A 78 26.12 21.92 17.17
C VAL A 78 27.64 21.84 17.11
N THR A 79 28.21 20.73 16.62
CA THR A 79 29.67 20.56 16.52
C THR A 79 30.28 21.37 15.38
N SER A 80 29.54 21.60 14.30
CA SER A 80 29.98 22.44 13.17
C SER A 80 29.60 23.91 13.32
N TRP A 81 29.18 24.34 14.52
CA TRP A 81 28.73 25.71 14.76
C TRP A 81 29.85 26.72 14.48
N GLY A 82 29.60 27.65 13.57
CA GLY A 82 30.57 28.67 13.14
C GLY A 82 31.47 28.26 11.97
N ALA A 83 31.40 27.02 11.48
CA ALA A 83 32.04 26.61 10.24
C ALA A 83 31.24 27.07 9.01
N GLY A 84 31.93 27.23 7.88
CA GLY A 84 31.27 27.44 6.58
C GLY A 84 30.33 26.28 6.23
N PHE A 85 29.26 26.57 5.48
CA PHE A 85 28.19 25.60 5.20
C PHE A 85 28.68 24.27 4.58
N THR A 86 29.77 24.34 3.83
CA THR A 86 30.38 23.23 3.09
C THR A 86 31.81 22.95 3.55
N GLU A 87 32.23 23.65 4.60
CA GLU A 87 33.58 23.56 5.12
C GLU A 87 33.80 22.21 5.79
N GLN A 88 35.01 21.68 5.66
CA GLN A 88 35.37 20.43 6.31
C GLN A 88 35.74 20.72 7.76
N VAL A 89 34.97 20.15 8.67
CA VAL A 89 35.24 20.23 10.11
C VAL A 89 36.07 19.01 10.53
N PRO A 90 37.11 19.15 11.36
CA PRO A 90 37.91 18.02 11.80
C PRO A 90 37.16 17.09 12.76
N ASP A 91 36.21 17.64 13.51
CA ASP A 91 35.42 16.90 14.50
C ASP A 91 34.48 15.89 13.84
N THR A 92 34.24 14.77 14.55
CA THR A 92 33.37 13.69 14.07
C THR A 92 32.30 13.37 15.09
N VAL A 93 31.09 13.09 14.61
CA VAL A 93 29.97 12.62 15.42
C VAL A 93 29.67 11.19 14.98
N LEU A 94 29.82 10.21 15.88
CA LEU A 94 29.72 8.77 15.54
C LEU A 94 30.63 8.37 14.37
N ALA A 95 31.85 8.92 14.32
CA ALA A 95 32.82 8.77 13.23
C ALA A 95 32.39 9.39 11.87
N LEU A 96 31.25 10.06 11.78
CA LEU A 96 30.80 10.79 10.60
C LEU A 96 31.41 12.20 10.61
N ARG A 97 31.89 12.66 9.45
CA ARG A 97 32.33 14.05 9.27
C ARG A 97 31.13 14.88 8.83
N LEU A 98 30.50 15.54 9.80
CA LEU A 98 29.30 16.32 9.58
C LEU A 98 29.65 17.79 9.36
N ASN A 99 29.52 18.25 8.12
CA ASN A 99 29.44 19.68 7.85
C ASN A 99 27.99 20.18 8.02
N PRO A 100 27.74 21.51 8.06
CA PRO A 100 26.40 22.03 8.21
C PRO A 100 25.45 21.55 7.10
N ALA A 101 25.91 21.47 5.85
CA ALA A 101 25.12 20.97 4.73
C ALA A 101 24.64 19.52 4.91
N HIS A 102 25.53 18.64 5.35
CA HIS A 102 25.23 17.23 5.61
C HIS A 102 24.26 17.09 6.79
N SER A 103 24.48 17.87 7.84
CA SER A 103 23.59 17.89 9.01
C SER A 103 22.17 18.32 8.63
N VAL A 104 22.03 19.34 7.78
CA VAL A 104 20.72 19.75 7.24
C VAL A 104 20.09 18.65 6.39
N LEU A 105 20.87 17.96 5.54
CA LEU A 105 20.37 16.84 4.75
C LEU A 105 19.78 15.74 5.66
N LEU A 106 20.49 15.35 6.72
CA LEU A 106 20.01 14.36 7.69
C LEU A 106 18.71 14.81 8.37
N LEU A 107 18.60 16.09 8.74
CA LEU A 107 17.39 16.65 9.35
C LEU A 107 16.20 16.68 8.38
N VAL A 108 16.42 17.03 7.12
CA VAL A 108 15.38 17.01 6.09
C VAL A 108 14.90 15.57 5.86
N THR A 109 15.82 14.60 5.77
CA THR A 109 15.46 13.18 5.66
C THR A 109 14.68 12.71 6.89
N ALA A 110 15.12 13.06 8.09
CA ALA A 110 14.42 12.73 9.33
C ALA A 110 12.99 13.28 9.35
N LEU A 111 12.82 14.54 8.94
CA LEU A 111 11.51 15.19 8.86
C LEU A 111 10.60 14.50 7.83
N LEU A 112 11.10 14.23 6.62
CA LEU A 112 10.35 13.50 5.60
C LEU A 112 9.96 12.10 6.06
N GLY A 113 10.88 11.41 6.75
CA GLY A 113 10.63 10.10 7.37
C GLY A 113 9.49 10.18 8.37
N ALA A 114 9.53 11.13 9.30
CA ALA A 114 8.48 11.36 10.29
C ALA A 114 7.12 11.68 9.65
N LEU A 115 7.09 12.56 8.64
CA LEU A 115 5.87 12.91 7.90
C LEU A 115 5.29 11.70 7.13
N SER A 116 6.15 10.81 6.66
CA SER A 116 5.73 9.60 5.93
C SER A 116 4.95 8.61 6.80
N LEU A 117 5.12 8.66 8.14
CA LEU A 117 4.44 7.77 9.09
C LEU A 117 2.91 8.01 9.15
N THR A 118 2.43 9.14 8.61
CA THR A 118 1.00 9.49 8.61
C THR A 118 0.14 8.63 7.67
N SER A 119 0.74 7.98 6.68
CA SER A 119 0.01 7.16 5.71
C SER A 119 0.91 6.08 5.11
N ARG A 120 0.36 4.87 4.94
CA ARG A 120 1.08 3.74 4.33
C ARG A 120 1.54 4.04 2.90
N THR A 121 0.79 4.86 2.16
CA THR A 121 1.17 5.29 0.80
C THR A 121 2.39 6.22 0.84
N ARG A 122 2.40 7.19 1.77
CA ARG A 122 3.54 8.11 1.93
C ARG A 122 4.79 7.38 2.40
N LEU A 123 4.65 6.43 3.33
CA LEU A 123 5.74 5.57 3.79
C LEU A 123 6.41 4.83 2.63
N ARG A 124 5.62 4.29 1.69
CA ARG A 124 6.15 3.58 0.51
C ARG A 124 6.91 4.50 -0.44
N PHE A 125 6.35 5.67 -0.73
CA PHE A 125 7.02 6.66 -1.58
C PHE A 125 8.31 7.17 -0.94
N PHE A 126 8.29 7.46 0.36
CA PHE A 126 9.47 7.88 1.09
C PHE A 126 10.55 6.79 1.09
N ALA A 127 10.21 5.56 1.48
CA ALA A 127 11.16 4.45 1.53
C ALA A 127 11.74 4.12 0.14
N GLY A 128 10.94 4.22 -0.93
CA GLY A 128 11.41 4.05 -2.30
C GLY A 128 12.33 5.17 -2.76
N GLY A 129 11.96 6.42 -2.45
CA GLY A 129 12.81 7.59 -2.72
C GLY A 129 14.13 7.52 -1.97
N GLN A 130 14.09 7.17 -0.68
CA GLN A 130 15.26 6.94 0.15
C GLN A 130 16.17 5.88 -0.44
N ALA A 131 15.63 4.71 -0.82
CA ALA A 131 16.42 3.65 -1.42
C ALA A 131 17.19 4.13 -2.65
N VAL A 132 16.52 4.86 -3.56
CA VAL A 132 17.14 5.37 -4.79
C VAL A 132 18.16 6.47 -4.48
N VAL A 133 17.77 7.50 -3.72
CA VAL A 133 18.63 8.66 -3.44
C VAL A 133 19.90 8.25 -2.70
N TYR A 134 19.76 7.43 -1.65
CA TYR A 134 20.91 7.00 -0.85
C TYR A 134 21.78 5.96 -1.59
N LEU A 135 21.19 5.14 -2.47
CA LEU A 135 21.98 4.27 -3.36
C LEU A 135 22.83 5.11 -4.33
N LEU A 136 22.25 6.16 -4.92
CA LEU A 136 23.00 7.06 -5.79
C LEU A 136 24.12 7.77 -5.02
N LEU A 137 23.84 8.30 -3.82
CA LEU A 137 24.87 8.91 -2.96
C LEU A 137 25.98 7.93 -2.59
N PHE A 138 25.64 6.67 -2.32
CA PHE A 138 26.62 5.61 -2.08
C PHE A 138 27.48 5.34 -3.31
N VAL A 139 26.88 5.10 -4.48
CA VAL A 139 27.61 4.79 -5.72
C VAL A 139 28.47 5.97 -6.18
N PHE A 140 27.92 7.18 -6.20
CA PHE A 140 28.68 8.37 -6.56
C PHE A 140 29.79 8.67 -5.55
N GLY A 141 29.49 8.57 -4.26
CA GLY A 141 30.46 8.79 -3.20
C GLY A 141 31.64 7.81 -3.29
N THR A 142 31.36 6.51 -3.39
CA THR A 142 32.39 5.47 -3.52
C THR A 142 33.19 5.60 -4.81
N ALA A 143 32.53 5.85 -5.95
CA ALA A 143 33.23 6.06 -7.22
C ALA A 143 34.18 7.28 -7.16
N TYR A 144 33.73 8.37 -6.53
CA TYR A 144 34.53 9.59 -6.39
C TYR A 144 35.71 9.40 -5.43
N ALA A 145 35.49 8.69 -4.33
CA ALA A 145 36.52 8.34 -3.35
C ALA A 145 37.65 7.51 -3.99
N VAL A 146 37.30 6.54 -4.85
CA VAL A 146 38.28 5.72 -5.57
C VAL A 146 39.08 6.52 -6.60
N ASN A 147 38.44 7.47 -7.30
CA ASN A 147 39.08 8.16 -8.43
C ASN A 147 39.89 9.40 -8.07
N THR A 148 39.52 10.13 -7.01
CA THR A 148 40.14 11.45 -6.71
C THR A 148 40.77 11.53 -5.33
N GLY A 149 40.42 10.65 -4.39
CA GLY A 149 40.86 10.75 -2.99
C GLY A 149 40.42 12.02 -2.25
N THR A 150 39.60 12.87 -2.87
CA THR A 150 39.13 14.14 -2.29
C THR A 150 37.68 14.02 -1.82
N ALA A 151 37.37 14.67 -0.71
CA ALA A 151 36.02 14.69 -0.16
C ALA A 151 35.11 15.58 -1.03
N THR A 152 33.90 15.08 -1.31
CA THR A 152 32.83 15.80 -2.02
C THR A 152 32.33 17.02 -1.23
N PHE A 153 31.42 17.81 -1.81
CA PHE A 153 30.78 18.98 -1.18
C PHE A 153 30.19 18.69 0.24
N LEU A 154 29.85 17.44 0.51
CA LEU A 154 29.31 16.95 1.79
C LEU A 154 30.40 16.49 2.79
N ALA A 155 31.69 16.69 2.47
CA ALA A 155 32.83 16.24 3.26
C ALA A 155 32.83 14.72 3.58
N LEU A 156 32.26 13.90 2.69
CA LEU A 156 32.01 12.47 2.91
C LEU A 156 33.32 11.72 3.22
N ASN A 157 33.35 11.06 4.37
CA ASN A 157 34.38 10.10 4.74
C ASN A 157 33.90 8.65 4.52
N THR A 158 34.77 7.67 4.74
CA THR A 158 34.42 6.25 4.56
C THR A 158 33.20 5.81 5.39
N PRO A 159 33.09 6.15 6.69
CA PRO A 159 31.87 5.95 7.48
C PRO A 159 30.59 6.51 6.83
N ASP A 160 30.66 7.70 6.22
CA ASP A 160 29.50 8.28 5.56
C ASP A 160 29.03 7.40 4.40
N HIS A 161 29.93 6.88 3.55
CA HIS A 161 29.52 5.96 2.48
C HIS A 161 28.79 4.74 3.04
N VAL A 162 29.28 4.15 4.13
CA VAL A 162 28.61 3.03 4.80
C VAL A 162 27.21 3.42 5.27
N LEU A 163 27.05 4.60 5.89
CA LEU A 163 25.75 5.11 6.32
C LEU A 163 24.77 5.21 5.14
N HIS A 164 25.19 5.78 4.01
CA HIS A 164 24.34 5.90 2.83
C HIS A 164 23.94 4.52 2.29
N GLY A 165 24.86 3.56 2.26
CA GLY A 165 24.57 2.18 1.88
C GLY A 165 23.53 1.52 2.80
N VAL A 166 23.67 1.71 4.12
CA VAL A 166 22.71 1.19 5.11
C VAL A 166 21.32 1.81 4.93
N LEU A 167 21.24 3.13 4.74
CA LEU A 167 19.97 3.83 4.51
C LEU A 167 19.29 3.40 3.21
N ALA A 168 20.07 3.12 2.16
CA ALA A 168 19.56 2.59 0.90
C ALA A 168 18.95 1.20 1.07
N VAL A 169 19.65 0.30 1.76
CA VAL A 169 19.18 -1.07 2.06
C VAL A 169 17.94 -1.02 2.95
N LEU A 170 17.93 -0.15 3.97
CA LEU A 170 16.80 0.00 4.87
C LEU A 170 15.54 0.47 4.12
N GLY A 171 15.66 1.50 3.27
CA GLY A 171 14.58 1.96 2.41
C GLY A 171 14.05 0.86 1.50
N PHE A 172 14.94 0.08 0.89
CA PHE A 172 14.56 -1.07 0.05
C PHE A 172 13.79 -2.14 0.83
N VAL A 173 14.29 -2.53 2.01
CA VAL A 173 13.62 -3.51 2.88
C VAL A 173 12.23 -3.02 3.28
N VAL A 174 12.09 -1.75 3.66
CA VAL A 174 10.78 -1.18 4.02
C VAL A 174 9.83 -1.19 2.82
N VAL A 175 10.29 -0.85 1.61
CA VAL A 175 9.47 -0.97 0.39
C VAL A 175 9.01 -2.41 0.15
N MET A 176 9.90 -3.39 0.30
CA MET A 176 9.56 -4.80 0.13
C MET A 176 8.51 -5.26 1.14
N ILE A 177 8.73 -4.98 2.43
CA ILE A 177 7.81 -5.36 3.51
C ILE A 177 6.44 -4.70 3.31
N THR A 178 6.42 -3.41 2.98
CA THR A 178 5.17 -2.67 2.77
C THR A 178 4.48 -3.02 1.45
N SER A 179 5.18 -3.71 0.54
CA SER A 179 4.65 -4.12 -0.77
C SER A 179 4.29 -5.58 -0.92
N ALA A 180 4.65 -6.42 0.04
CA ALA A 180 4.11 -7.76 0.15
C ALA A 180 2.58 -7.68 0.25
N ARG A 181 1.89 -8.05 -0.84
CA ARG A 181 0.46 -8.37 -0.79
C ARG A 181 0.35 -9.85 -0.51
N ILE A 182 -0.47 -10.23 0.47
CA ILE A 182 -0.92 -11.62 0.56
C ILE A 182 -1.83 -11.81 -0.65
N VAL A 183 -1.40 -12.63 -1.60
CA VAL A 183 -2.27 -13.04 -2.72
C VAL A 183 -3.32 -13.94 -2.08
N GLU A 184 -4.49 -13.38 -1.82
CA GLU A 184 -5.63 -14.21 -1.45
C GLU A 184 -5.90 -15.16 -2.62
N PRO A 185 -6.05 -16.47 -2.35
CA PRO A 185 -6.43 -17.41 -3.39
C PRO A 185 -7.72 -16.93 -4.08
N PRO A 186 -7.87 -17.09 -5.40
CA PRO A 186 -9.10 -16.75 -6.09
C PRO A 186 -10.30 -17.38 -5.36
N PRO A 187 -11.41 -16.65 -5.15
CA PRO A 187 -12.61 -17.21 -4.53
C PRO A 187 -13.03 -18.46 -5.31
N GLY A 188 -13.00 -19.62 -4.64
CA GLY A 188 -13.26 -20.94 -5.25
C GLY A 188 -12.04 -21.84 -5.42
N SER A 189 -10.82 -21.37 -5.17
CA SER A 189 -9.68 -22.28 -4.95
C SER A 189 -9.82 -22.89 -3.56
N LEU A 190 -10.12 -24.19 -3.53
CA LEU A 190 -10.42 -24.95 -2.30
C LEU A 190 -9.36 -24.70 -1.21
N PRO A 191 -9.78 -24.34 0.02
CA PRO A 191 -8.85 -24.20 1.11
C PRO A 191 -8.40 -25.59 1.58
N TYR A 192 -7.07 -25.77 1.57
CA TYR A 192 -6.29 -26.80 2.26
C TYR A 192 -6.25 -28.25 1.71
N PRO A 193 -5.04 -28.78 1.43
CA PRO A 193 -4.79 -30.22 1.43
C PRO A 193 -4.87 -30.71 2.88
N GLY A 194 -6.10 -30.96 3.31
CA GLY A 194 -6.40 -31.26 4.71
C GLY A 194 -7.88 -31.16 5.05
N ALA A 195 -8.79 -31.28 4.08
CA ALA A 195 -10.17 -31.64 4.37
C ALA A 195 -10.12 -32.96 5.14
N ILE A 196 -10.15 -32.84 6.46
CA ILE A 196 -10.21 -33.97 7.38
C ILE A 196 -11.45 -34.75 6.94
N PRO A 197 -11.34 -36.05 6.61
CA PRO A 197 -12.50 -36.85 6.34
C PRO A 197 -13.48 -36.65 7.49
N ARG A 198 -14.77 -36.44 7.19
CA ARG A 198 -15.79 -36.56 8.22
C ARG A 198 -15.60 -37.92 8.90
N ASP A 199 -15.92 -38.02 10.18
CA ASP A 199 -15.81 -39.28 10.94
C ASP A 199 -16.59 -40.45 10.30
N ASP A 200 -17.46 -40.18 9.32
CA ASP A 200 -18.17 -41.17 8.51
C ASP A 200 -17.40 -41.69 7.27
N GLY A 201 -16.16 -41.23 7.05
CA GLY A 201 -15.31 -41.62 5.93
C GLY A 201 -15.76 -41.07 4.57
N ARG A 202 -16.74 -40.16 4.54
CA ARG A 202 -17.23 -39.56 3.29
C ARG A 202 -16.53 -38.23 3.04
N TYR A 203 -16.00 -38.08 1.83
CA TYR A 203 -15.64 -36.77 1.33
C TYR A 203 -16.92 -35.92 1.24
N PRO A 204 -16.87 -34.61 1.60
CA PRO A 204 -18.01 -33.74 1.35
C PRO A 204 -18.34 -33.82 -0.15
N GLU A 205 -19.60 -34.14 -0.48
CA GLU A 205 -20.07 -34.03 -1.86
C GLU A 205 -19.69 -32.65 -2.38
N GLU A 206 -19.06 -32.60 -3.55
CA GLU A 206 -18.83 -31.36 -4.27
C GLU A 206 -20.17 -30.62 -4.32
N GLY A 207 -20.28 -29.54 -3.54
CA GLY A 207 -21.44 -28.67 -3.60
C GLY A 207 -21.62 -28.21 -5.05
N PRO A 208 -22.86 -27.95 -5.49
CA PRO A 208 -23.16 -27.65 -6.88
C PRO A 208 -22.20 -26.58 -7.38
N THR A 209 -21.35 -26.94 -8.33
CA THR A 209 -20.41 -26.04 -9.00
C THR A 209 -21.22 -24.81 -9.40
N PRO A 210 -20.81 -23.58 -9.01
CA PRO A 210 -21.51 -22.37 -9.44
C PRO A 210 -21.64 -22.47 -10.95
N ALA A 211 -22.88 -22.49 -11.45
CA ALA A 211 -23.15 -22.62 -12.86
C ALA A 211 -22.28 -21.58 -13.58
N SER A 212 -21.41 -22.06 -14.47
CA SER A 212 -20.60 -21.19 -15.33
C SER A 212 -21.49 -20.06 -15.81
N PRO A 213 -21.11 -18.78 -15.65
CA PRO A 213 -21.94 -17.68 -16.09
C PRO A 213 -22.31 -17.94 -17.55
N GLU A 214 -23.61 -18.10 -17.80
CA GLU A 214 -24.10 -18.31 -19.16
C GLU A 214 -23.54 -17.19 -20.04
N PRO A 215 -23.01 -17.50 -21.23
CA PRO A 215 -22.50 -16.48 -22.13
C PRO A 215 -23.62 -15.48 -22.41
N SER A 216 -23.45 -14.25 -21.95
CA SER A 216 -24.40 -13.16 -22.12
C SER A 216 -24.71 -13.01 -23.61
N ARG A 217 -25.93 -13.38 -24.02
CA ARG A 217 -26.42 -13.33 -25.40
C ARG A 217 -26.70 -11.91 -25.93
N ASP A 218 -26.13 -10.87 -25.33
CA ASP A 218 -26.48 -9.47 -25.62
C ASP A 218 -25.52 -8.76 -26.60
N SER A 219 -24.70 -9.50 -27.35
CA SER A 219 -23.79 -8.93 -28.37
C SER A 219 -24.49 -8.57 -29.70
N GLY A 220 -25.82 -8.58 -29.77
CA GLY A 220 -26.58 -8.45 -31.03
C GLY A 220 -27.10 -7.05 -31.40
N ARG A 221 -26.92 -6.02 -30.56
CA ARG A 221 -27.68 -4.75 -30.71
C ARG A 221 -26.82 -3.49 -30.77
N ASN A 222 -25.84 -3.44 -31.68
CA ASN A 222 -25.27 -2.13 -32.07
C ASN A 222 -24.63 -2.08 -33.47
N ALA A 223 -25.20 -2.80 -34.45
CA ALA A 223 -24.91 -2.60 -35.86
C ALA A 223 -25.95 -1.65 -36.45
N GLY A 224 -25.73 -0.33 -36.35
CA GLY A 224 -26.67 0.62 -36.95
C GLY A 224 -26.51 2.08 -36.56
N ARG A 225 -25.32 2.66 -36.74
CA ARG A 225 -25.22 4.12 -36.88
C ARG A 225 -24.29 4.47 -38.03
N THR A 226 -24.84 4.35 -39.22
CA THR A 226 -24.37 4.99 -40.45
C THR A 226 -24.37 6.51 -40.26
N GLY A 227 -23.21 7.15 -40.36
CA GLY A 227 -23.09 8.60 -40.50
C GLY A 227 -23.11 9.03 -41.97
N PRO A 228 -23.79 10.13 -42.33
CA PRO A 228 -23.46 10.95 -43.50
C PRO A 228 -22.47 12.05 -43.06
N HIS A 229 -21.30 12.23 -43.69
CA HIS A 229 -20.95 12.78 -45.01
C HIS A 229 -20.25 14.15 -44.79
N PRO A 230 -19.15 14.48 -45.49
CA PRO A 230 -18.37 15.70 -45.26
C PRO A 230 -18.95 16.86 -46.07
N ASP A 231 -18.74 18.08 -45.56
CA ASP A 231 -18.31 19.27 -46.29
C ASP A 231 -18.33 20.46 -45.31
N GLU A 232 -17.22 21.19 -45.19
CA GLU A 232 -17.17 22.65 -45.30
C GLU A 232 -15.80 23.22 -44.87
N ARG A 233 -15.04 23.63 -45.90
CA ARG A 233 -14.12 24.79 -46.00
C ARG A 233 -12.81 24.82 -45.21
#